data_AF-A0A954EDA5-F1
#
_entry.id   AF-A0A954EDA5-F1
#
_cell.length_a   1.000
_cell.length_b   1.000
_cell.length_c   1.000
_cell.angle_alpha   90.00
_cell.angle_beta   90.00
_cell.angle_gamma   90.00
#
_symmetry.space_group_name_H-M   'P 1'
#
loop_
_entity.id
_entity.type
_entity.pdbx_description
1 polymer ?
#
loop_
_entity_poly.entity_id
_entity_poly.type
_entity_poly.pdbx_seq_one_letter_code
_entity_poly.pdbx_strand_id
1 'polypeptide(L)' 'EPSLPRSPGHFEEFAEACAGGPAAMSNFNYASRLTETILLGNVAMRAGTLIEWDAKAGKITNAPEANQFLSREYREGWTL' A
#
# COMPACT_ATOMS: atom_id res chain seq x y z
N GLU A 1 22.79 20.33 3.97
CA GLU A 1 21.43 19.81 4.24
C GLU A 1 21.47 18.29 4.14
N PRO A 2 20.77 17.55 5.02
CA PRO A 2 20.68 16.10 4.90
C PRO A 2 19.84 15.72 3.67
N SER A 3 20.32 14.76 2.87
CA SER A 3 19.60 14.19 1.74
C SER A 3 19.74 12.67 1.70
N LEU A 4 18.80 12.01 1.03
CA LEU A 4 18.95 10.59 0.70
C LEU A 4 20.10 10.37 -0.28
N PRO A 5 20.71 9.17 -0.30
CA PRO A 5 21.67 8.80 -1.34
C PRO A 5 21.02 8.87 -2.72
N ARG A 6 21.83 9.20 -3.74
CA ARG A 6 21.38 9.17 -5.14
C ARG A 6 21.07 7.72 -5.52
N SER A 7 19.92 7.50 -6.13
CA SER A 7 19.59 6.21 -6.72
C SER A 7 20.48 5.98 -7.95
N PRO A 8 21.07 4.78 -8.12
CA PRO A 8 21.71 4.39 -9.38
C PRO A 8 20.67 4.19 -10.51
N GLY A 9 19.39 4.00 -10.14
CA GLY A 9 18.25 3.80 -11.03
C GLY A 9 17.47 2.55 -10.66
N HIS A 10 16.15 2.55 -10.88
CA HIS A 10 15.26 1.46 -10.43
C HIS A 10 15.65 0.07 -10.93
N PHE A 11 16.14 -0.04 -12.17
CA PHE A 11 16.54 -1.31 -12.74
C PHE A 11 17.85 -1.84 -12.13
N GLU A 12 18.80 -0.95 -11.87
CA GLU A 12 20.08 -1.30 -11.26
C GLU A 12 19.89 -1.71 -9.79
N GLU A 13 19.14 -0.92 -9.01
CA GLU A 13 18.78 -1.29 -7.63
C GLU A 13 18.08 -2.65 -7.56
N PHE A 14 17.18 -2.94 -8.50
CA PHE A 14 16.48 -4.22 -8.54
C PHE A 14 17.43 -5.39 -8.84
N ALA A 15 18.31 -5.24 -9.84
CA ALA A 15 19.28 -6.26 -10.21
C ALA A 15 20.26 -6.56 -9.06
N GLU A 16 20.77 -5.51 -8.38
CA GLU A 16 21.64 -5.64 -7.22
C GLU A 16 20.94 -6.32 -6.04
N ALA A 17 19.70 -5.94 -5.74
CA ALA A 17 18.91 -6.57 -4.69
C ALA A 17 18.70 -8.07 -4.97
N CYS A 18 18.40 -8.44 -6.22
CA CYS A 18 18.28 -9.84 -6.63
C CYS A 18 19.60 -10.62 -6.52
N ALA A 19 20.74 -9.96 -6.64
CA ALA A 19 22.07 -10.56 -6.49
C ALA A 19 22.52 -10.69 -5.01
N GLY A 20 21.65 -10.38 -4.04
CA GLY A 20 21.96 -10.44 -2.61
C GLY A 20 22.56 -9.13 -2.06
N GLY A 21 22.52 -8.05 -2.83
CA GLY A 21 22.83 -6.70 -2.39
C GLY A 21 21.75 -6.12 -1.45
N PRO A 22 21.85 -4.82 -1.14
CA PRO A 22 20.85 -4.11 -0.35
C PRO A 22 19.45 -4.20 -0.98
N ALA A 23 18.41 -4.11 -0.15
CA ALA A 23 17.04 -4.02 -0.66
C ALA A 23 16.85 -2.74 -1.49
N ALA A 24 16.14 -2.86 -2.62
CA ALA A 24 15.75 -1.71 -3.44
C ALA A 24 14.98 -0.68 -2.61
N MET A 25 15.12 0.60 -2.94
CA MET A 25 14.48 1.68 -2.19
C MET A 25 12.95 1.56 -2.22
N SER A 26 12.40 1.08 -3.35
CA SER A 26 10.98 0.83 -3.58
C SER A 26 10.51 -0.58 -3.19
N ASN A 27 11.16 -1.21 -2.20
CA ASN A 27 10.78 -2.55 -1.72
C ASN A 27 9.34 -2.60 -1.18
N PHE A 28 8.80 -3.81 -1.08
CA PHE A 28 7.42 -4.06 -0.69
C PHE A 28 7.06 -3.50 0.70
N ASN A 29 7.96 -3.50 1.68
CA ASN A 29 7.68 -2.98 3.03
C ASN A 29 7.40 -1.47 3.02
N TYR A 30 8.08 -0.73 2.14
CA TYR A 30 7.83 0.69 1.94
C TYR A 30 6.61 0.90 1.01
N ALA A 31 6.64 0.29 -0.18
CA ALA A 31 5.66 0.54 -1.22
C ALA A 31 4.24 0.12 -0.81
N SER A 32 4.08 -1.01 -0.10
CA SER A 32 2.76 -1.48 0.35
C SER A 32 2.04 -0.47 1.24
N ARG A 33 2.74 0.14 2.20
CA ARG A 33 2.18 1.13 3.13
C ARG A 33 1.84 2.44 2.43
N LEU A 34 2.68 2.86 1.48
CA LEU A 34 2.39 4.01 0.64
C LEU A 34 1.13 3.77 -0.18
N THR A 35 1.04 2.62 -0.87
CA THR A 35 -0.13 2.25 -1.66
C THR A 35 -1.38 2.14 -0.80
N GLU A 36 -1.30 1.52 0.38
CA GLU A 36 -2.40 1.43 1.35
C GLU A 36 -2.95 2.83 1.69
N THR A 37 -2.07 3.78 2.01
CA THR A 37 -2.46 5.15 2.33
C THR A 37 -3.23 5.82 1.21
N ILE A 38 -2.76 5.68 -0.04
CA ILE A 38 -3.43 6.25 -1.23
C ILE A 38 -4.79 5.58 -1.47
N LEU A 39 -4.88 4.26 -1.29
CA LEU A 39 -6.13 3.52 -1.46
C LEU A 39 -7.17 3.89 -0.40
N LEU A 40 -6.76 4.11 0.86
CA LEU A 40 -7.65 4.60 1.91
C LEU A 40 -8.22 5.99 1.59
N GLY A 41 -7.46 6.84 0.88
CA GLY A 41 -7.97 8.10 0.33
C GLY A 41 -9.16 7.89 -0.62
N ASN A 42 -9.08 6.91 -1.53
CA ASN A 42 -10.19 6.56 -2.40
C ASN A 42 -11.40 6.02 -1.61
N VAL A 43 -11.15 5.24 -0.55
CA VAL A 43 -12.23 4.73 0.31
C VAL A 43 -12.94 5.87 1.02
N ALA A 44 -12.19 6.83 1.58
CA ALA A 44 -12.77 8.02 2.22
C ALA A 44 -13.60 8.85 1.23
N MET A 45 -13.09 9.05 0.00
CA MET A 45 -13.83 9.75 -1.06
C MET A 45 -15.15 9.04 -1.41
N ARG A 46 -15.14 7.70 -1.50
CA ARG A 46 -16.36 6.91 -1.78
C ARG A 46 -17.35 6.88 -0.62
N ALA A 47 -16.84 6.87 0.61
CA ALA A 47 -17.65 6.92 1.82
C ALA A 47 -18.26 8.32 2.05
N GLY A 48 -17.65 9.37 1.49
CA GLY A 48 -18.12 10.75 1.66
C GLY A 48 -17.95 11.31 3.07
N THR A 49 -17.10 10.67 3.89
CA THR A 49 -16.85 11.03 5.28
C THR A 49 -15.40 10.75 5.67
N LEU A 50 -14.96 11.31 6.80
CA LEU A 50 -13.69 10.97 7.42
C LEU A 50 -13.73 9.51 7.91
N ILE A 51 -12.68 8.75 7.62
CA ILE A 51 -12.51 7.37 8.11
C ILE A 51 -11.34 7.29 9.09
N GLU A 52 -11.49 6.47 10.11
CA GLU A 52 -10.45 6.07 11.06
C GLU A 52 -10.02 4.64 10.74
N TRP A 53 -8.73 4.45 10.45
CA TRP A 53 -8.16 3.18 10.01
C TRP A 53 -7.38 2.49 11.13
N ASP A 54 -7.78 1.26 11.47
CA ASP A 54 -6.97 0.36 12.28
C ASP A 54 -6.12 -0.53 11.36
N ALA A 55 -4.89 -0.10 11.11
CA ALA A 55 -3.95 -0.81 10.24
C ALA A 55 -3.57 -2.21 10.74
N LYS A 56 -3.69 -2.49 12.04
CA LYS A 56 -3.41 -3.84 12.57
C LYS A 56 -4.57 -4.79 12.31
N ALA A 57 -5.80 -4.31 12.47
CA ALA A 57 -6.99 -5.09 12.23
C ALA A 57 -7.45 -5.08 10.75
N GLY A 58 -6.90 -4.17 9.93
CA GLY A 58 -7.27 -4.02 8.53
C GLY A 58 -8.72 -3.57 8.35
N LYS A 59 -9.21 -2.65 9.20
CA LYS A 59 -10.62 -2.21 9.19
C LYS A 59 -10.80 -0.73 9.49
N ILE A 60 -11.90 -0.18 8.99
CA ILE A 60 -12.40 1.15 9.35
C ILE A 60 -13.28 1.04 10.60
N THR A 61 -13.01 1.85 11.62
CA THR A 61 -13.64 1.73 12.95
C THR A 61 -14.81 2.66 13.18
N ASN A 62 -14.82 3.84 12.53
CA ASN A 62 -15.80 4.90 12.78
C ASN A 62 -16.95 4.95 11.74
N ALA A 63 -16.80 4.28 10.59
CA ALA A 63 -17.79 4.18 9.51
C ALA A 63 -17.86 2.73 9.01
N PRO A 64 -18.56 1.81 9.73
CA PRO A 64 -18.56 0.39 9.42
C PRO A 64 -18.97 0.06 7.98
N GLU A 65 -19.92 0.81 7.42
CA GLU A 65 -20.39 0.69 6.05
C GLU A 65 -19.30 0.95 5.00
N ALA A 66 -18.27 1.77 5.31
CA ALA A 66 -17.17 2.04 4.41
C ALA A 66 -16.26 0.81 4.21
N ASN A 67 -16.29 -0.17 5.12
CA ASN A 67 -15.52 -1.41 4.97
C ASN A 67 -15.92 -2.20 3.71
N GLN A 68 -17.13 -1.97 3.17
CA GLN A 68 -17.55 -2.57 1.89
C GLN A 68 -16.63 -2.19 0.71
N PHE A 69 -15.89 -1.08 0.82
CA PHE A 69 -14.97 -0.61 -0.22
C PHE A 69 -13.53 -1.14 -0.07
N LEU A 70 -13.21 -1.83 1.03
CA LEU A 70 -11.87 -2.38 1.27
C LEU A 70 -11.59 -3.66 0.48
N SER A 71 -12.64 -4.33 0.01
CA SER A 71 -12.51 -5.53 -0.80
C SER A 71 -13.55 -5.52 -1.92
N ARG A 72 -13.43 -6.50 -2.81
CA ARG A 72 -14.39 -6.76 -3.86
C ARG A 72 -14.74 -8.24 -3.81
N GLU A 73 -15.99 -8.55 -4.14
CA GLU A 73 -16.34 -9.94 -4.43
C GLU A 73 -15.57 -10.37 -5.68
N TYR A 74 -14.85 -11.49 -5.57
CA TYR A 74 -14.22 -12.10 -6.73
C TYR A 74 -15.28 -12.70 -7.64
N ARG A 75 -15.02 -12.69 -8.95
CA ARG A 75 -15.88 -13.36 -9.91
C ARG A 75 -15.88 -14.87 -9.62
N GLU A 76 -17.00 -15.53 -9.87
CA GLU A 76 -17.11 -16.99 -9.80
C GLU A 76 -15.93 -17.67 -10.53
N GLY A 77 -15.33 -18.67 -9.87
CA GLY A 77 -14.16 -19.40 -10.36
C GLY A 77 -12.79 -18.77 -10.04
N TRP A 78 -12.74 -17.57 -9.44
CA TRP A 78 -11.49 -16.94 -8.99
C TRP A 78 -11.40 -16.91 -7.46
N THR A 79 -10.39 -17.57 -6.90
CA THR A 79 -10.08 -17.56 -5.46
C THR A 79 -8.67 -17.01 -5.23
N LEU A 80 -8.45 -16.35 -4.10
CA LEU A 80 -7.14 -15.84 -3.68
C LEU A 80 -6.35 -16.89 -2.90
#